data_AF-A0A519C1J2-F1
#
_entry.id   AF-A0A519C1J2-F1
#
_cell.length_a   1.000
_cell.length_b   1.000
_cell.length_c   1.000
_cell.angle_alpha   90.00
_cell.angle_beta   90.00
_cell.angle_gamma   90.00
#
_symmetry.space_group_name_H-M   'P 1'
#
loop_
_entity.id
_entity.type
_entity.pdbx_description
1 polymer ?
#
loop_
_entity_poly.entity_id
_entity_poly.type
_entity_poly.pdbx_seq_one_letter_code
_entity_poly.pdbx_strand_id
1 'polypeptide(L)' 'LSTPSPGFSGLKEGDRWCLCLSRWVEAYDSDMAPKVILEATHESTLEMVDLKRLKEFAYEAD' A
#
# COMPACT_ATOMS: atom_id res chain seq x y z
N LEU A 1 -9.74 5.62 -5.11
CA LEU A 1 -8.73 6.71 -5.00
C LEU A 1 -8.49 7.43 -6.33
N SER A 2 -9.17 7.05 -7.42
CA SER A 2 -8.91 7.62 -8.75
C SER A 2 -9.82 8.80 -9.13
N THR A 3 -10.95 8.99 -8.45
CA THR A 3 -11.85 10.12 -8.71
C THR A 3 -11.24 11.42 -8.19
N PRO A 4 -11.00 12.42 -9.05
CA PRO A 4 -10.47 13.72 -8.63
C PRO A 4 -11.48 14.50 -7.77
N SER A 5 -10.96 15.34 -6.88
CA SER A 5 -11.73 16.31 -6.09
C SER A 5 -10.89 17.58 -5.84
N PRO A 6 -11.45 18.69 -5.38
CA PRO A 6 -10.67 19.90 -5.10
C PRO A 6 -9.51 19.61 -4.12
N GLY A 7 -8.26 19.83 -4.57
CA GLY A 7 -7.05 19.52 -3.81
C GLY A 7 -6.52 18.08 -3.95
N PHE A 8 -7.17 17.24 -4.75
CA PHE A 8 -6.74 15.87 -5.00
C PHE A 8 -6.98 15.47 -6.46
N SER A 9 -5.90 15.27 -7.23
CA SER A 9 -6.00 14.96 -8.66
C SER A 9 -6.49 13.54 -9.00
N GLY A 10 -6.65 12.68 -7.99
CA GLY A 10 -6.87 11.25 -8.21
C GLY A 10 -5.56 10.51 -8.51
N LEU A 11 -5.46 9.27 -8.02
CA LEU A 11 -4.29 8.42 -8.27
C LEU A 11 -4.36 7.73 -9.63
N LYS A 12 -3.19 7.57 -10.24
CA LYS A 12 -2.92 6.75 -11.42
C LYS A 12 -2.09 5.53 -11.03
N GLU A 13 -2.03 4.55 -11.94
CA GLU A 13 -1.15 3.41 -11.78
C GLU A 13 0.31 3.87 -11.65
N GLY A 14 1.04 3.27 -10.70
CA GLY A 14 2.42 3.64 -10.38
C GLY A 14 2.57 4.75 -9.34
N ASP A 15 1.51 5.50 -9.02
CA ASP A 15 1.57 6.51 -7.95
C ASP A 15 1.82 5.84 -6.60
N ARG A 16 2.71 6.45 -5.81
CA ARG A 16 3.02 6.02 -4.44
C ARG A 16 2.13 6.77 -3.48
N TRP A 17 1.36 6.05 -2.67
CA TRP A 17 0.38 6.65 -1.78
C TRP A 17 0.28 5.91 -0.45
N CYS A 18 0.19 6.65 0.65
CA CYS A 18 -0.07 6.05 1.96
C CYS A 18 -1.51 5.51 1.99
N LEU A 19 -1.64 4.20 2.12
CA LEU A 19 -2.93 3.52 2.23
C LEU A 19 -3.28 3.25 3.69
N CYS A 20 -4.58 3.28 4.01
CA CYS A 20 -5.05 2.73 5.26
C CYS A 20 -4.72 1.24 5.30
N LEU A 21 -4.12 0.76 6.40
CA LEU A 21 -3.70 -0.64 6.52
C LEU A 21 -4.85 -1.62 6.27
N SER A 22 -6.06 -1.32 6.76
CA SER A 22 -7.25 -2.13 6.53
C SER A 22 -7.60 -2.30 5.05
N ARG A 23 -7.37 -1.27 4.22
CA ARG A 23 -7.58 -1.34 2.77
C ARG A 23 -6.51 -2.17 2.07
N TRP A 24 -5.28 -2.14 2.57
CA TRP A 24 -4.22 -3.02 2.07
C TRP A 24 -4.50 -4.48 2.43
N VAL A 25 -4.97 -4.76 3.65
CA VAL A 25 -5.36 -6.11 4.09
C VAL A 25 -6.54 -6.66 3.28
N GLU A 26 -7.58 -5.85 3.05
CA GLU A 26 -8.71 -6.23 2.18
C GLU A 26 -8.24 -6.64 0.77
N ALA A 27 -7.29 -5.88 0.21
CA ALA A 27 -6.71 -6.19 -1.08
C ALA A 27 -5.83 -7.45 -1.04
N TYR A 28 -5.09 -7.68 0.05
CA TYR A 28 -4.31 -8.90 0.26
C TYR A 28 -5.20 -10.14 0.32
N ASP A 29 -6.28 -10.11 1.10
CA ASP A 29 -7.24 -11.20 1.22
C ASP A 29 -7.99 -11.48 -0.10
N SER A 30 -7.96 -10.53 -1.03
CA SER A 30 -8.52 -10.64 -2.38
C SER A 30 -7.47 -10.96 -3.45
N ASP A 31 -6.23 -11.30 -3.08
CA ASP A 31 -5.10 -11.57 -3.98
C ASP A 31 -4.71 -10.39 -4.90
N MET A 32 -5.02 -9.16 -4.48
CA MET A 32 -4.87 -7.92 -5.26
C MET A 32 -4.09 -6.83 -4.49
N ALA A 33 -3.32 -7.20 -3.46
CA ALA A 33 -2.54 -6.24 -2.68
C ALA A 33 -1.48 -5.53 -3.55
N PRO A 34 -1.38 -4.19 -3.47
CA PRO A 34 -0.35 -3.45 -4.18
C PRO A 34 1.02 -3.62 -3.51
N LYS A 35 2.09 -3.40 -4.28
CA LYS A 35 3.47 -3.40 -3.76
C LYS A 35 3.65 -2.33 -2.67
N VAL A 36 4.53 -2.61 -1.72
CA VAL A 36 4.81 -1.80 -0.54
C VAL A 36 6.26 -1.31 -0.56
N ILE A 37 6.47 -0.01 -0.33
CA ILE A 37 7.82 0.54 -0.11
C ILE A 37 8.08 0.46 1.39
N LEU A 38 8.91 -0.49 1.82
CA LEU A 38 9.10 -0.81 3.25
C LEU A 38 9.67 0.39 4.01
N GLU A 39 10.63 1.09 3.41
CA GLU A 39 11.29 2.27 3.98
C GLU A 39 10.34 3.46 4.15
N ALA A 40 9.20 3.45 3.45
CA ALA A 40 8.17 4.49 3.51
C ALA A 40 6.91 4.03 4.28
N THR A 41 6.95 2.86 4.93
CA THR A 41 5.81 2.29 5.65
C THR A 41 6.03 2.41 7.15
N HIS A 42 5.02 2.92 7.87
CA HIS A 42 5.11 3.10 9.33
C HIS A 42 5.18 1.75 10.06
N GLU A 43 5.99 1.67 11.13
CA GLU A 43 6.23 0.43 11.88
C GLU A 43 4.98 -0.14 12.56
N SER A 44 3.99 0.70 12.90
CA SER A 44 2.72 0.25 13.50
C SER A 44 1.91 -0.68 12.59
N THR A 45 2.26 -0.78 11.30
CA THR A 45 1.67 -1.79 10.42
C THR A 45 1.95 -3.23 10.90
N LEU A 46 3.06 -3.42 11.63
CA LEU A 46 3.47 -4.69 12.21
C LEU A 46 2.55 -5.18 13.33
N GLU A 47 1.67 -4.33 13.86
CA GLU A 47 0.64 -4.72 14.84
C GLU A 47 -0.44 -5.63 14.24
N MET A 48 -0.65 -5.57 12.93
CA MET A 48 -1.68 -6.36 12.22
C MET A 48 -1.12 -7.25 11.10
N VAL A 49 0.01 -6.88 10.49
CA VAL A 49 0.59 -7.59 9.36
C VAL A 49 2.06 -7.88 9.63
N ASP A 50 2.48 -9.14 9.54
CA ASP A 50 3.88 -9.49 9.81
C ASP A 50 4.85 -8.91 8.75
N LEU A 51 6.10 -8.69 9.16
CA LEU A 51 7.12 -8.14 8.26
C LEU A 51 7.40 -9.07 7.08
N LYS A 52 7.22 -10.38 7.26
CA LYS A 52 7.45 -11.36 6.20
C LYS A 52 6.47 -11.13 5.04
N ARG A 53 5.18 -10.96 5.34
CA ARG A 53 4.15 -10.66 4.35
C ARG A 53 4.39 -9.32 3.68
N LEU A 54 4.80 -8.29 4.43
CA LEU A 54 5.16 -7.01 3.81
C LEU A 54 6.35 -7.14 2.85
N LYS A 55 7.36 -7.97 3.18
CA LYS A 55 8.51 -8.26 2.31
C LYS A 55 8.14 -9.00 1.03
N GLU A 56 7.17 -9.91 1.07
CA GLU A 56 6.66 -10.61 -0.13
C GLU A 56 6.06 -9.64 -1.15
N PHE A 57 5.58 -8.48 -0.71
CA PHE A 57 5.02 -7.41 -1.54
C PHE A 57 5.97 -6.22 -1.70
N ALA A 58 7.25 -6.34 -1.32
CA ALA A 58 8.18 -5.23 -1.39
C ALA A 58 8.31 -4.69 -2.83
N TYR A 59 8.28 -3.37 -2.97
CA TYR A 59 8.63 -2.71 -4.21
C TYR A 59 10.15 -2.69 -4.35
N GLU A 60 10.66 -3.45 -5.32
CA GLU A 60 12.04 -3.35 -5.76
C GLU A 60 12.12 -2.33 -6.90
N ALA A 61 13.04 -1.36 -6.78
CA ALA A 61 13.38 -0.47 -7.87
C ALA A 61 14.38 -1.20 -8.79
N ASP A 62 14.14 -1.15 -10.10
CA ASP A 62 15.08 -1.63 -11.12
C ASP A 62 16.37 -0.78 -11.15
#